data_AF-A0A4R9LTF9-F1
#
_entry.id   AF-A0A4R9LTF9-F1
#
_cell.length_a   1.000
_cell.length_b   1.000
_cell.length_c   1.000
_cell.angle_alpha   90.00
_cell.angle_beta   90.00
_cell.angle_gamma   90.00
#
_symmetry.space_group_name_H-M   'P 1'
#
loop_
_entity.id
_entity.type
_entity.pdbx_description
1 polymer ?
#
loop_
_entity_poly.entity_id
_entity_poly.type
_entity_poly.pdbx_seq_one_letter_code
_entity_poly.pdbx_strand_id
1 'polypeptide(L)' 'MQYSENNPEDLVSESIRYHEKQALHKHLSIKKELSNESVFCDKQTVTTILRNLISNAIRFSPKGKRY' A
#
# COMPACT_ATOMS: atom_id res chain seq x y z
N MET A 1 -8.58 -19.21 2.81
CA MET A 1 -9.21 -17.94 2.35
C MET A 1 -10.43 -17.70 3.21
N GLN A 2 -10.42 -16.61 3.97
CA GLN A 2 -11.50 -16.14 4.83
C GLN A 2 -11.92 -14.76 4.33
N TYR A 3 -13.02 -14.72 3.59
CA TYR A 3 -13.59 -13.46 3.11
C TYR A 3 -14.40 -12.80 4.21
N SER A 4 -14.22 -11.49 4.37
CA SER A 4 -15.02 -10.66 5.26
C SER A 4 -15.22 -9.28 4.65
N GLU A 5 -16.15 -8.51 5.20
CA GLU A 5 -16.22 -7.09 4.91
C GLU A 5 -14.99 -6.38 5.51
N ASN A 6 -14.34 -5.54 4.70
CA ASN A 6 -13.13 -4.82 5.07
C ASN A 6 -13.19 -3.40 4.53
N ASN A 7 -12.58 -2.46 5.26
CA ASN A 7 -12.38 -1.10 4.77
C ASN A 7 -11.05 -1.02 3.98
N PRO A 8 -11.06 -0.70 2.67
CA PRO A 8 -9.85 -0.54 1.86
C PRO A 8 -8.88 0.49 2.43
N GLU A 9 -9.39 1.55 3.07
CA GLU A 9 -8.58 2.60 3.67
C GLU A 9 -7.62 2.03 4.73
N ASP A 10 -8.11 1.10 5.56
CA ASP A 10 -7.30 0.44 6.59
C ASP A 10 -6.24 -0.47 5.95
N LEU A 11 -6.64 -1.29 4.97
CA LEU A 11 -5.73 -2.22 4.28
C LEU A 11 -4.58 -1.50 3.57
N VAL A 12 -4.90 -0.41 2.86
CA VAL A 12 -3.91 0.40 2.15
C VAL A 12 -3.03 1.15 3.15
N SER A 13 -3.60 1.72 4.21
CA SER A 13 -2.84 2.44 5.24
C SER A 13 -1.84 1.54 5.98
N GLU A 14 -2.27 0.34 6.38
CA GLU A 14 -1.39 -0.67 6.98
C GLU A 14 -0.26 -1.06 6.03
N SER A 15 -0.57 -1.24 4.74
CA SER A 15 0.41 -1.61 3.72
C SER A 15 1.41 -0.49 3.41
N ILE A 16 0.97 0.76 3.37
CA ILE A 16 1.87 1.94 3.22
C ILE A 16 2.79 2.05 4.43
N ARG A 17 2.25 1.95 5.65
CA ARG A 17 3.02 2.04 6.90
C ARG A 17 4.12 0.96 6.96
N TYR A 18 3.82 -0.25 6.49
CA TYR A 18 4.80 -1.33 6.40
C TYR A 18 6.02 -0.97 5.53
N HIS A 19 5.86 -0.07 4.54
CA HIS A 19 6.91 0.34 3.62
C HIS A 19 7.48 1.74 3.86
N GLU A 20 7.04 2.43 4.91
CA GLU A 20 7.40 3.83 5.19
C GLU A 20 8.92 4.06 5.26
N LYS A 21 9.65 3.19 5.98
CA LYS A 21 11.11 3.26 6.06
C LYS A 21 11.81 3.09 4.71
N GLN A 22 11.28 2.22 3.85
CA GLN A 22 11.83 1.95 2.52
C GLN A 22 11.61 3.14 1.58
N ALA A 23 10.40 3.70 1.61
CA ALA A 23 10.06 4.91 0.87
C ALA A 23 10.90 6.10 1.32
N LEU A 24 11.05 6.30 2.63
CA LEU A 24 11.87 7.36 3.23
C LEU A 24 13.34 7.25 2.79
N HIS A 25 13.91 6.04 2.79
CA HIS A 25 15.30 5.81 2.35
C HIS A 25 15.53 6.16 0.86
N LYS A 26 14.48 6.13 0.04
CA LYS A 26 14.52 6.58 -1.37
C LYS A 26 14.01 8.01 -1.57
N HIS A 27 13.70 8.73 -0.49
CA HIS A 27 13.09 10.07 -0.55
C HIS A 27 11.81 10.10 -1.41
N LEU A 28 10.98 9.06 -1.28
CA LEU A 28 9.69 8.96 -1.97
C LEU A 28 8.56 9.37 -1.03
N SER A 29 7.57 10.07 -1.59
CA SER A 29 6.29 10.34 -0.94
C SER A 29 5.24 9.41 -1.54
N ILE A 30 4.48 8.72 -0.69
CA ILE A 30 3.36 7.87 -1.12
C ILE A 30 2.07 8.63 -0.84
N LYS A 31 1.25 8.81 -1.88
CA LYS A 31 -0.11 9.35 -1.77
C LYS A 31 -1.11 8.23 -1.98
N LYS A 32 -2.24 8.30 -1.27
CA LYS A 32 -3.39 7.39 -1.46
C LYS A 32 -4.62 8.22 -1.81
N GLU A 33 -5.44 7.68 -2.68
CA GLU A 33 -6.73 8.22 -3.08
C GLU A 33 -7.67 7.03 -3.22
N LEU A 34 -8.71 6.99 -2.39
CA LEU A 34 -9.60 5.83 -2.22
C LEU A 34 -11.03 6.33 -2.00
N SER A 35 -12.01 5.57 -2.48
CA SER A 35 -13.42 5.76 -2.09
C SER A 35 -13.66 5.22 -0.68
N ASN A 36 -14.63 5.81 0.04
CA ASN A 36 -14.98 5.39 1.40
C ASN A 36 -16.03 4.25 1.37
N GLU A 37 -15.70 3.15 0.71
CA GLU A 37 -16.60 2.02 0.49
C GLU A 37 -16.01 0.73 1.07
N SER A 38 -16.82 -0.03 1.81
CA SER A 38 -16.45 -1.37 2.28
C SER A 38 -16.41 -2.36 1.13
N VAL A 39 -15.48 -3.31 1.20
CA VAL A 39 -15.33 -4.38 0.20
C VAL A 39 -15.31 -5.75 0.86
N PHE A 40 -15.90 -6.75 0.20
CA PHE A 40 -15.85 -8.14 0.66
C PHE A 40 -14.63 -8.84 0.07
N CYS A 41 -13.61 -9.08 0.89
CA CYS A 41 -12.34 -9.65 0.43
C CYS A 41 -11.66 -10.52 1.52
N ASP A 42 -10.69 -11.33 1.11
CA ASP A 42 -9.74 -11.96 2.04
C ASP A 42 -8.66 -10.96 2.43
N LYS A 43 -8.70 -10.46 3.67
CA LYS A 43 -7.78 -9.43 4.18
C LYS A 43 -6.31 -9.79 3.98
N GLN A 44 -5.93 -11.04 4.25
CA GLN A 44 -4.53 -11.48 4.18
C GLN A 44 -4.00 -11.48 2.74
N THR A 45 -4.80 -11.98 1.81
CA THR A 45 -4.50 -12.04 0.38
C THR A 45 -4.34 -10.64 -0.19
N VAL A 46 -5.32 -9.76 0.05
CA VAL A 46 -5.25 -8.36 -0.41
C VAL A 46 -4.04 -7.64 0.19
N THR A 47 -3.78 -7.80 1.49
CA THR A 47 -2.60 -7.21 2.14
C THR A 47 -1.29 -7.71 1.49
N THR A 48 -1.21 -9.00 1.17
CA THR A 48 -0.04 -9.59 0.51
C THR A 48 0.19 -9.00 -0.88
N ILE A 49 -0.90 -8.82 -1.64
CA ILE A 49 -0.86 -8.19 -2.96
C ILE A 49 -0.40 -6.72 -2.83
N LEU A 50 -1.04 -5.93 -1.95
CA LEU A 50 -0.71 -4.52 -1.74
C LEU A 50 0.76 -4.33 -1.37
N ARG A 51 1.29 -5.13 -0.44
CA ARG A 51 2.71 -5.07 -0.06
C ARG A 51 3.65 -5.39 -1.21
N ASN A 52 3.33 -6.38 -2.03
CA ASN A 52 4.16 -6.70 -3.21
C ASN A 52 4.16 -5.56 -4.23
N LEU A 53 2.99 -4.98 -4.50
CA LEU A 53 2.86 -3.87 -5.46
C LEU A 53 3.59 -2.62 -4.95
N ILE A 54 3.40 -2.24 -3.69
CA ILE A 54 4.08 -1.07 -3.08
C ILE A 54 5.59 -1.28 -3.02
N SER A 55 6.06 -2.47 -2.63
CA SER A 55 7.47 -2.83 -2.65
C SER A 55 8.08 -2.67 -4.03
N ASN A 56 7.40 -3.18 -5.07
CA ASN A 56 7.82 -3.02 -6.46
C ASN A 56 7.86 -1.55 -6.88
N ALA A 57 6.83 -0.77 -6.55
CA ALA A 57 6.78 0.65 -6.85
C ALA A 57 7.97 1.41 -6.23
N ILE A 58 8.29 1.15 -4.95
CA ILE A 58 9.45 1.76 -4.28
C ILE A 58 10.74 1.29 -4.93
N ARG A 59 10.90 0.00 -5.20
CA ARG A 59 12.12 -0.58 -5.80
C ARG A 59 12.43 0.03 -7.15
N PHE A 60 11.43 0.21 -8.01
CA PHE A 60 11.61 0.67 -9.38
C PHE A 60 11.42 2.18 -9.59
N SER A 61 10.84 2.89 -8.62
CA SER A 61 10.83 4.36 -8.67
C SER A 61 12.25 4.90 -8.50
N PRO A 62 12.68 5.88 -9.32
CA PRO A 62 13.95 6.56 -9.10
C PRO A 62 13.93 7.24 -7.73
N LYS A 63 15.09 7.34 -7.06
CA LYS A 63 15.21 8.12 -5.82
C LYS A 63 14.69 9.53 -6.08
N GLY A 64 13.93 10.08 -5.12
CA GLY A 64 13.12 11.29 -5.26
C GLY A 64 13.65 12.28 -6.30
N LYS A 65 13.04 12.29 -7.49
CA LYS A 65 13.25 13.37 -8.45
C LYS A 65 12.70 14.64 -7.81
N ARG A 66 13.59 15.57 -7.46
CA ARG A 66 13.26 17.00 -7.45
C ARG A 66 12.95 17.36 -8.91
N TYR A 67 11.67 17.39 -9.27
CA TYR A 67 11.23 18.18 -10.41
C TYR A 67 11.12 19.64 -9.93
#